data_AF-X0TN45-F1
#
_entry.id   AF-X0TN45-F1
#
_cell.length_a   1.000
_cell.length_b   1.000
_cell.length_c   1.000
_cell.angle_alpha   90.00
_cell.angle_beta   90.00
_cell.angle_gamma   90.00
#
_symmetry.space_group_name_H-M   'P 1'
#
loop_
_entity.id
_entity.type
_entity.pdbx_description
1 polymer ?
#
loop_
_entity_poly.entity_id
_entity_poly.type
_entity_poly.pdbx_seq_one_letter_code
_entity_poly.pdbx_strand_id
1 'polypeptide(L)' 'MSIGELLLEKGLITAEHLARAIALRKKTGQRLDKALVELGCIKEEQVLQVISEQFGIPMVDLSAVEIDVD' A
#
# COMPACT_ATOMS: atom_id res chain seq x y z
N MET A 1 5.86 13.09 -1.92
CA MET A 1 4.82 12.34 -2.65
C MET A 1 4.03 11.52 -1.66
N SER A 2 2.71 11.52 -1.77
CA SER A 2 1.84 10.62 -1.04
C SER A 2 1.88 9.22 -1.67
N ILE A 3 1.70 8.17 -0.86
CA ILE A 3 1.61 6.79 -1.37
C ILE A 3 0.52 6.67 -2.45
N GLY A 4 -0.61 7.37 -2.30
CA GLY A 4 -1.70 7.33 -3.27
C GLY A 4 -1.33 7.93 -4.64
N GLU A 5 -0.47 8.94 -4.66
CA GLU A 5 0.03 9.54 -5.91
C GLU A 5 1.01 8.59 -6.60
N LEU A 6 1.90 7.96 -5.82
CA LEU A 6 2.86 6.99 -6.34
C LEU A 6 2.18 5.74 -6.91
N LEU A 7 1.14 5.24 -6.23
CA LEU A 7 0.33 4.12 -6.72
C LEU A 7 -0.39 4.47 -8.03
N LEU A 8 -0.85 5.71 -8.18
CA LEU A 8 -1.51 6.21 -9.40
C LEU A 8 -0.49 6.35 -10.55
N GLU A 9 0.68 6.91 -10.27
CA GLU A 9 1.77 7.08 -11.24
C GLU A 9 2.28 5.73 -11.77
N LYS A 10 2.36 4.71 -10.90
CA LYS A 10 2.69 3.34 -11.26
C LYS A 10 1.55 2.58 -11.96
N GLY A 11 0.37 3.18 -12.12
CA GLY A 11 -0.79 2.57 -12.75
C GLY A 11 -1.42 1.42 -11.94
N LEU A 12 -1.12 1.31 -10.65
CA LEU A 12 -1.66 0.27 -9.77
C LEU A 12 -3.08 0.60 -9.29
N ILE A 13 -3.44 1.88 -9.31
CA ILE A 13 -4.79 2.36 -9.00
C ILE A 13 -5.22 3.40 -10.05
N THR A 14 -6.52 3.67 -10.13
CA THR A 14 -7.08 4.73 -10.96
C THR A 14 -7.37 5.98 -10.14
N ALA A 15 -7.59 7.12 -10.81
CA ALA A 15 -8.02 8.34 -10.13
C ALA A 15 -9.35 8.16 -9.36
N GLU A 16 -10.24 7.30 -9.88
CA GLU A 16 -11.49 6.95 -9.21
C GLU A 16 -11.26 6.14 -7.93
N HIS A 17 -10.35 5.16 -7.96
CA HIS A 17 -9.94 4.40 -6.77
C HIS A 17 -9.39 5.33 -5.68
N LEU A 18 -8.52 6.27 -6.08
CA LEU A 18 -7.94 7.24 -5.16
C LEU A 18 -9.02 8.14 -4.53
N ALA A 19 -9.97 8.64 -5.33
CA ALA A 19 -11.07 9.46 -4.84
C ALA A 19 -11.95 8.71 -3.83
N ARG A 20 -12.31 7.45 -4.12
CA ARG A 20 -13.09 6.58 -3.23
C ARG A 20 -12.35 6.32 -1.91
N ALA A 21 -11.06 6.02 -1.97
CA ALA A 21 -10.26 5.77 -0.79
C ALA A 21 -10.09 7.04 0.09
N ILE A 22 -9.93 8.22 -0.52
CA ILE A 22 -9.93 9.50 0.21
C ILE A 22 -11.26 9.73 0.92
N ALA A 23 -12.39 9.45 0.25
CA ALA A 23 -13.71 9.58 0.85
C ALA A 23 -13.90 8.62 2.04
N LEU A 24 -13.46 7.36 1.92
CA LEU A 24 -13.50 6.39 3.00
C LEU A 24 -12.61 6.80 4.17
N ARG A 25 -11.38 7.23 3.88
CA ARG A 25 -10.44 7.77 4.88
C ARG A 25 -11.03 8.96 5.64
N LYS A 26 -11.71 9.89 4.96
CA LYS A 26 -12.36 11.03 5.62
C LYS A 26 -13.47 10.60 6.58
N LYS A 27 -14.19 9.51 6.28
CA LYS A 27 -15.27 8.99 7.13
C LYS A 27 -14.76 8.19 8.33
N THR A 28 -13.69 7.42 8.15
CA THR A 28 -13.19 6.45 9.13
C THR A 28 -11.97 6.95 9.93
N GLY A 29 -11.25 7.94 9.41
CA GLY A 29 -9.98 8.39 9.97
C GLY A 29 -8.79 7.46 9.70
N GLN A 30 -8.99 6.37 8.95
CA GLN A 30 -7.94 5.39 8.69
C GLN A 30 -6.89 5.89 7.69
N ARG A 31 -5.79 5.14 7.56
CA ARG A 31 -4.74 5.43 6.59
C ARG A 31 -5.22 5.16 5.15
N LEU A 32 -4.70 5.91 4.18
CA LEU A 32 -5.14 5.84 2.78
C LEU A 32 -4.83 4.48 2.13
N ASP A 33 -3.68 3.90 2.44
CA ASP A 33 -3.27 2.55 2.06
C ASP A 33 -4.30 1.50 2.49
N LYS A 34 -4.69 1.51 3.78
CA LYS A 34 -5.71 0.61 4.32
C LYS A 34 -7.06 0.79 3.62
N ALA A 35 -7.47 2.04 3.40
CA ALA A 35 -8.70 2.33 2.67
C ALA A 35 -8.68 1.80 1.23
N LEU A 36 -7.54 1.87 0.53
CA LEU A 36 -7.39 1.33 -0.82
C LEU A 36 -7.48 -0.20 -0.83
N VAL A 37 -6.87 -0.87 0.16
CA VAL A 37 -6.94 -2.34 0.30
C VAL A 37 -8.35 -2.80 0.67
N GLU A 38 -9.00 -2.13 1.63
CA GLU A 38 -10.36 -2.46 2.07
C GLU A 38 -11.40 -2.29 0.95
N LEU A 39 -11.22 -1.29 0.09
CA LEU A 39 -12.06 -1.08 -1.09
C LEU A 39 -11.80 -2.08 -2.22
N GLY A 40 -10.81 -2.97 -2.07
CA GLY A 40 -10.39 -3.91 -3.10
C GLY A 40 -9.72 -3.25 -4.30
N CYS A 41 -9.27 -2.00 -4.16
CA CYS A 41 -8.65 -1.25 -5.25
C CYS A 41 -7.21 -1.69 -5.52
N ILE A 42 -6.54 -2.27 -4.53
CA ILE A 42 -5.16 -2.77 -4.61
C ILE A 42 -4.94 -3.87 -3.56
N LYS A 43 -4.01 -4.79 -3.80
CA LYS A 43 -3.61 -5.78 -2.79
C LYS A 43 -2.57 -5.21 -1.83
N GLU A 44 -2.57 -5.69 -0.60
CA GLU A 44 -1.62 -5.27 0.44
C GLU A 44 -0.16 -5.52 0.03
N GLU A 45 0.13 -6.65 -0.61
CA GLU A 45 1.45 -6.97 -1.18
C GLU A 45 1.94 -5.93 -2.18
N GLN A 46 1.05 -5.41 -3.04
CA GLN A 46 1.42 -4.41 -4.03
C GLN A 46 1.70 -3.05 -3.38
N VAL A 47 0.98 -2.71 -2.31
CA VAL A 47 1.28 -1.52 -1.51
C VAL A 47 2.64 -1.65 -0.84
N LEU A 48 2.94 -2.80 -0.24
CA LEU A 48 4.22 -3.10 0.40
C LEU A 48 5.38 -3.06 -0.59
N GLN A 49 5.20 -3.61 -1.79
CA GLN A 49 6.20 -3.53 -2.86
C GLN A 49 6.53 -2.07 -3.21
N VAL A 50 5.52 -1.22 -3.38
CA VAL A 50 5.74 0.19 -3.71
C VAL A 50 6.43 0.94 -2.58
N ILE A 51 6.10 0.63 -1.32
CA ILE A 51 6.80 1.18 -0.15
C ILE A 51 8.26 0.73 -0.13
N SER A 52 8.52 -0.57 -0.32
CA SER A 52 9.87 -1.14 -0.43
C SER A 52 10.70 -0.42 -1.49
N GLU A 53 10.15 -0.22 -2.69
CA GLU A 53 10.79 0.51 -3.78
C GLU A 53 11.04 1.99 -3.44
N GLN A 54 10.08 2.67 -2.80
CA GLN A 54 10.21 4.08 -2.42
C GLN A 54 11.31 4.32 -1.39
N PHE A 55 11.45 3.42 -0.41
CA PHE A 55 12.43 3.55 0.66
C PHE A 55 13.75 2.82 0.38
N GLY A 56 13.83 2.04 -0.70
CA GLY A 56 14.99 1.22 -1.03
C GLY A 56 15.26 0.10 -0.02
N ILE A 57 14.22 -0.32 0.72
CA ILE A 57 14.31 -1.37 1.75
C ILE A 57 13.70 -2.64 1.17
N PRO A 58 14.43 -3.78 1.09
CA PRO A 58 13.88 -5.01 0.55
C PRO A 58 12.73 -5.55 1.40
N MET A 59 11.66 -5.98 0.75
CA MET A 59 10.58 -6.71 1.41
C MET A 59 11.06 -8.12 1.76
N VAL A 60 10.84 -8.53 3.01
CA VAL A 60 11.20 -9.86 3.52
C VAL A 60 9.93 -10.58 3.95
N ASP A 61 9.71 -11.78 3.41
CA ASP A 61 8.65 -12.66 3.89
C ASP A 61 9.14 -13.46 5.11
N LEU A 62 8.69 -13.05 6.29
CA LEU A 62 9.07 -13.69 7.55
C LEU A 62 8.63 -15.16 7.66
N SER A 63 7.66 -15.59 6.84
CA SER A 63 7.23 -17.00 6.80
C SER A 63 8.28 -17.92 6.19
N ALA A 64 9.18 -17.36 5.37
CA ALA A 64 10.21 -18.08 4.62
C ALA A 64 11.62 -17.85 5.20
N VAL A 65 11.75 -17.09 6.28
CA VAL A 65 13.04 -16.78 6.91
C VAL A 65 13.27 -17.71 8.09
N GLU A 66 14.38 -18.45 8.06
CA GLU A 66 14.91 -19.10 9.24
C GLU A 66 15.51 -18.02 10.16
N ILE A 67 14.92 -17.85 11.34
CA ILE A 67 15.41 -16.90 12.34
C ILE A 67 16.55 -17.59 13.08
N ASP A 68 17.76 -17.04 12.92
CA ASP A 68 18.91 -17.49 13.70
C ASP A 68 18.76 -17.02 15.16
N VAL A 69 18.78 -17.98 16.08
CA VAL A 69 18.57 -17.78 17.52
C VAL A 69 19.85 -18.16 18.25
N ASP A 70 20.88 -17.34 18.10
CA ASP A 70 22.07 -17.38 18.97
C ASP A 70 21.76 -16.93 20.41
#